data_AF-A0AAN6RBV7-F1
#
_entry.id   AF-A0AAN6RBV7-F1
#
_cell.length_a   1.000
_cell.length_b   1.000
_cell.length_c   1.000
_cell.angle_alpha   90.00
_cell.angle_beta   90.00
_cell.angle_gamma   90.00
#
_symmetry.space_group_name_H-M   'P 1'
#
loop_
_entity.id
_entity.type
_entity.pdbx_description
1 polymer ?
#
loop_
_entity_poly.entity_id
_entity_poly.type
_entity_poly.pdbx_seq_one_letter_code
_entity_poly.pdbx_strand_id
1 'polypeptide(L)'
;MKTFSVASVALLVSPFLVAVTATPLRSADAAEIGDNEKRADCWIKADWYGNWPSGGFRRYGVRLTAGPDGRRKDLLDLFCAITQGNGYANINNKACWAEPDGSYKVDITTFEGSHGHDLYLDFHQQNFNSWRGTTNCDVDNRNM
;
A
#
# COMPACT_ATOMS: atom_id res chain seq x y z
N MET A 1 -4.17 31.25 -48.39
CA MET A 1 -3.66 30.42 -47.27
C MET A 1 -3.80 28.96 -47.65
N LYS A 2 -2.77 28.15 -47.34
CA LYS A 2 -2.47 26.82 -47.91
C LYS A 2 -3.62 25.81 -47.81
N THR A 3 -3.93 25.18 -48.95
CA THR A 3 -4.75 23.97 -49.08
C THR A 3 -3.92 22.75 -48.70
N PHE A 4 -4.46 21.87 -47.85
CA PHE A 4 -3.85 20.60 -47.49
C PHE A 4 -4.33 19.52 -48.46
N SER A 5 -3.37 18.84 -49.10
CA SER A 5 -3.59 17.73 -50.02
C SER A 5 -3.59 16.41 -49.24
N VAL A 6 -4.66 15.62 -49.39
CA VAL A 6 -4.81 14.30 -48.75
C VAL A 6 -4.38 13.25 -49.78
N ALA A 7 -3.29 12.54 -49.50
CA ALA A 7 -2.82 11.44 -50.33
C ALA A 7 -3.38 10.10 -49.81
N SER A 8 -4.05 9.39 -50.71
CA SER A 8 -4.66 8.08 -50.54
C SER A 8 -3.64 6.99 -50.22
N VAL A 9 -3.91 6.13 -49.22
CA VAL A 9 -3.15 4.90 -48.98
C VAL A 9 -3.86 3.75 -49.68
N ALA A 10 -3.17 3.14 -50.64
CA ALA A 10 -3.63 1.98 -51.40
C ALA A 10 -3.47 0.69 -50.58
N LEU A 11 -4.56 -0.08 -50.49
CA LEU A 11 -4.60 -1.45 -49.98
C LEU A 11 -3.89 -2.38 -50.96
N LEU A 12 -2.82 -3.05 -50.52
CA LEU A 12 -2.25 -4.21 -51.22
C LEU A 12 -2.56 -5.48 -50.42
N VAL A 13 -3.45 -6.28 -50.99
CA VAL A 13 -3.76 -7.65 -50.62
C VAL A 13 -2.64 -8.54 -51.14
N SER A 14 -2.11 -9.45 -50.33
CA SER A 14 -1.32 -10.59 -50.81
C SER A 14 -1.59 -11.82 -49.94
N PRO A 15 -1.96 -12.97 -50.54
CA PRO A 15 -2.26 -14.20 -49.81
C PRO A 15 -0.99 -15.04 -49.69
N PHE A 16 -0.47 -15.21 -48.48
CA PHE A 16 0.45 -16.31 -48.16
C PHE A 16 -0.26 -17.30 -47.25
N LEU A 17 -0.76 -18.38 -47.85
CA LEU A 17 -1.19 -19.58 -47.17
C LEU A 17 0.06 -20.28 -46.62
N VAL A 18 0.32 -20.14 -45.31
CA VAL A 18 1.30 -20.97 -44.61
C VAL A 18 0.55 -22.16 -44.01
N ALA A 19 0.80 -23.34 -44.55
CA ALA A 19 0.39 -24.61 -43.95
C ALA A 19 1.22 -24.84 -42.68
N VAL A 20 0.60 -24.72 -41.51
CA VAL A 20 1.20 -25.13 -40.23
C VAL A 20 0.89 -26.61 -40.04
N THR A 21 1.92 -27.44 -40.14
CA THR A 21 1.88 -28.82 -39.70
C THR A 21 1.74 -28.85 -38.18
N ALA A 22 0.71 -29.53 -37.68
CA ALA A 22 0.50 -29.75 -36.26
C ALA A 22 1.62 -30.65 -35.72
N THR A 23 2.61 -30.06 -35.06
CA THR A 23 3.45 -30.78 -34.09
C THR A 23 2.66 -30.93 -32.80
N PRO A 24 2.59 -32.13 -32.19
CA PRO A 24 2.08 -32.23 -30.82
C PRO A 24 3.09 -31.49 -29.94
N LEU A 25 2.74 -30.27 -29.52
CA LEU A 25 3.40 -29.64 -28.39
C LEU A 25 3.10 -30.53 -27.18
N ARG A 26 4.07 -31.40 -26.92
CA ARG A 26 4.44 -31.98 -25.64
C ARG A 26 3.80 -31.15 -24.53
N SER A 27 2.85 -31.77 -23.83
CA SER A 27 2.18 -31.22 -22.66
C SER A 27 3.24 -30.50 -21.85
N ALA A 28 3.19 -29.16 -21.86
CA ALA A 28 3.97 -28.40 -20.92
C ALA A 28 3.46 -28.88 -19.56
N ASP A 29 4.37 -29.53 -18.83
CA ASP A 29 4.22 -29.75 -17.41
C ASP A 29 3.54 -28.51 -16.84
N ALA A 30 2.42 -28.72 -16.15
CA ALA A 30 1.85 -27.71 -15.31
C ALA A 30 2.98 -27.29 -14.37
N ALA A 31 3.65 -26.18 -14.71
CA ALA A 31 4.52 -25.48 -13.80
C ALA A 31 3.57 -25.09 -12.68
N GLU A 32 3.62 -25.86 -11.60
CA GLU A 32 3.05 -25.47 -10.32
C GLU A 32 3.43 -24.02 -10.14
N ILE A 33 2.41 -23.17 -10.17
CA ILE A 33 2.52 -21.81 -9.68
C ILE A 33 2.72 -21.99 -8.17
N GLY A 34 3.97 -22.26 -7.78
CA GLY A 34 4.42 -22.10 -6.42
C GLY A 34 4.43 -20.61 -6.18
N ASP A 35 3.27 -20.06 -5.83
CA ASP A 35 3.09 -18.70 -5.31
C ASP A 35 3.77 -18.57 -3.94
N ASN A 36 5.07 -18.88 -3.89
CA ASN A 36 5.98 -18.37 -2.89
C ASN A 36 6.50 -17.04 -3.43
N GLU A 37 5.57 -16.09 -3.64
CA GLU A 37 5.92 -14.70 -3.89
C GLU A 37 6.78 -14.25 -2.71
N LYS A 38 8.10 -14.15 -2.94
CA LYS A 38 9.07 -13.82 -1.89
C LYS A 38 8.72 -12.44 -1.38
N ARG A 39 8.02 -12.38 -0.24
CA ARG A 39 7.77 -11.15 0.50
C ARG A 39 9.11 -10.49 0.78
N ALA A 40 9.14 -9.16 0.69
CA ALA A 40 10.36 -8.43 0.97
C ALA A 40 10.76 -8.71 2.44
N ASP A 41 12.06 -8.89 2.69
CA ASP A 41 12.61 -9.13 4.03
C ASP A 41 12.56 -7.84 4.87
N CYS A 42 11.35 -7.47 5.28
CA CYS A 42 11.05 -6.28 6.05
C CYS A 42 9.65 -6.36 6.65
N TRP A 43 9.42 -5.60 7.70
CA TRP A 43 8.17 -5.61 8.44
C TRP A 43 7.92 -4.26 9.14
N ILE A 44 6.65 -4.01 9.46
CA ILE A 44 6.22 -2.97 10.40
C ILE A 44 5.28 -3.58 11.44
N LYS A 45 5.44 -3.17 12.69
CA LYS A 45 4.57 -3.57 13.79
C LYS A 45 3.95 -2.34 14.44
N ALA A 46 2.67 -2.43 14.74
CA ALA A 46 1.93 -1.42 15.47
C ALA A 46 1.39 -2.01 16.77
N ASP A 47 1.75 -1.36 17.88
CA ASP A 47 1.27 -1.68 19.21
C ASP A 47 0.45 -0.50 19.73
N TRP A 48 -0.72 -0.80 20.31
CA TRP A 48 -1.55 0.18 20.99
C TRP A 48 -0.75 0.93 22.06
N TYR A 49 -0.82 2.26 22.02
CA TYR A 49 -0.17 3.13 22.99
C TYR A 49 -1.19 3.74 23.97
N GLY A 50 -2.37 4.13 23.49
CA GLY A 50 -3.41 4.69 24.34
C GLY A 50 -4.41 5.57 23.60
N ASN A 51 -5.43 6.04 24.32
CA ASN A 51 -6.30 7.11 23.87
C ASN A 51 -6.54 8.15 24.95
N TRP A 52 -6.88 9.35 24.53
CA TRP A 52 -7.22 10.45 25.44
C TRP A 52 -8.23 11.42 24.82
N PRO A 53 -9.04 12.12 25.64
CA PRO A 53 -9.95 13.14 25.14
C PRO A 53 -9.21 14.30 24.46
N SER A 54 -9.81 14.86 23.42
CA SER A 54 -9.26 16.00 22.68
C SER A 54 -10.39 16.89 22.15
N GLY A 55 -10.80 17.90 22.92
CA GLY A 55 -11.75 18.93 22.44
C GLY A 55 -13.10 18.40 21.97
N GLY A 56 -13.70 17.45 22.69
CA GLY A 56 -14.97 16.79 22.30
C GLY A 56 -14.80 15.61 21.33
N PHE A 57 -13.56 15.30 20.96
CA PHE A 57 -13.16 14.14 20.18
C PHE A 57 -12.32 13.18 21.04
N ARG A 58 -11.97 12.03 20.46
CA ARG A 58 -11.02 11.07 21.03
C ARG A 58 -9.79 10.98 20.14
N ARG A 59 -8.61 11.01 20.77
CA ARG A 59 -7.34 10.79 20.09
C ARG A 59 -6.86 9.37 20.38
N TYR A 60 -6.50 8.63 19.34
CA TYR A 60 -6.04 7.24 19.40
C TYR A 60 -4.59 7.18 18.95
N GLY A 61 -3.73 6.55 19.74
CA GLY A 61 -2.30 6.49 19.50
C GLY A 61 -1.76 5.07 19.42
N VAL A 62 -0.85 4.86 18.47
CA VAL A 62 -0.09 3.62 18.27
C VAL A 62 1.40 3.91 18.26
N ARG A 63 2.18 2.96 18.77
CA ARG A 63 3.63 2.93 18.64
C ARG A 63 3.99 2.01 17.49
N LEU A 64 4.84 2.50 16.60
CA LEU A 64 5.34 1.80 15.43
C LEU A 64 6.79 1.40 15.63
N THR A 65 7.10 0.16 15.25
CA THR A 65 8.47 -0.32 15.06
C THR A 65 8.56 -0.98 13.69
N ALA A 66 9.75 -1.00 13.10
CA ALA A 66 9.95 -1.61 11.79
C ALA A 66 11.33 -2.28 11.71
N GLY A 67 11.44 -3.22 10.78
CA GLY A 67 12.68 -3.90 10.47
C GLY A 67 12.83 -4.16 8.97
N PRO A 68 14.06 -4.44 8.50
CA PRO A 68 15.28 -4.61 9.29
C PRO A 68 15.88 -3.28 9.76
N ASP A 69 16.76 -3.33 10.77
CA ASP A 69 17.33 -2.15 11.44
C ASP A 69 17.95 -1.13 10.48
N GLY A 70 18.68 -1.60 9.46
CA GLY A 70 19.30 -0.75 8.45
C GLY A 70 18.31 0.03 7.56
N ARG A 71 17.02 -0.32 7.58
CA ARG A 71 15.93 0.36 6.85
C ARG A 71 14.83 0.88 7.77
N ARG A 72 14.96 0.70 9.10
CA ARG A 72 13.90 1.01 10.08
C ARG A 72 13.39 2.43 9.93
N LYS A 73 14.29 3.41 9.87
CA LYS A 73 13.94 4.82 9.75
C LYS A 73 13.15 5.10 8.48
N ASP A 74 13.62 4.64 7.33
CA ASP A 74 12.97 4.86 6.04
C ASP A 74 11.57 4.22 5.99
N LEU A 75 11.42 3.03 6.57
CA LEU A 75 10.14 2.32 6.63
C LEU A 75 9.12 3.04 7.53
N LEU A 76 9.57 3.59 8.65
CA LEU A 76 8.75 4.38 9.58
C LEU A 76 8.41 5.76 9.01
N ASP A 77 9.36 6.44 8.38
CA ASP A 77 9.15 7.71 7.68
C ASP A 77 8.15 7.55 6.53
N LEU A 78 8.23 6.46 5.78
CA LEU A 78 7.24 6.13 4.75
C LEU A 78 5.83 5.95 5.35
N PHE A 79 5.71 5.24 6.47
CA PHE A 79 4.41 5.07 7.12
C PHE A 79 3.86 6.41 7.64
N CYS A 80 4.71 7.29 8.19
CA CYS A 80 4.31 8.66 8.53
C CYS A 80 3.79 9.41 7.32
N ALA A 81 4.50 9.36 6.19
CA ALA A 81 4.11 10.08 4.97
C ALA A 81 2.75 9.60 4.46
N ILE A 82 2.52 8.28 4.45
CA ILE A 82 1.23 7.68 4.10
C ILE A 82 0.13 8.19 5.05
N THR A 83 0.38 8.10 6.37
CA THR A 83 -0.56 8.54 7.39
C THR A 83 -0.95 10.00 7.21
N GLN A 84 0.03 10.89 7.05
CA GLN A 84 -0.20 12.33 6.92
C GLN A 84 -0.86 12.70 5.58
N GLY A 85 -0.53 11.99 4.50
CA GLY A 85 -1.13 12.19 3.17
C GLY A 85 -2.53 11.62 3.00
N ASN A 86 -3.03 10.83 3.95
CA ASN A 86 -4.12 9.90 3.68
C ASN A 86 -5.51 10.48 3.31
N GLY A 87 -5.93 11.72 3.56
CA GLY A 87 -7.26 12.19 3.10
C GLY A 87 -8.57 11.47 3.55
N TYR A 88 -8.55 10.37 4.31
CA TYR A 88 -9.76 9.71 4.85
C TYR A 88 -10.59 10.68 5.70
N ALA A 89 -11.90 10.72 5.44
CA ALA A 89 -12.82 11.69 6.04
C ALA A 89 -12.98 11.49 7.55
N ASN A 90 -13.27 12.57 8.28
CA ASN A 90 -13.50 12.54 9.74
C ASN A 90 -12.31 12.07 10.59
N ILE A 91 -11.11 12.07 9.99
CA ILE A 91 -9.84 11.92 10.69
C ILE A 91 -9.18 13.29 10.79
N ASN A 92 -9.16 13.82 12.00
CA ASN A 92 -8.54 15.06 12.37
C ASN A 92 -7.13 14.79 12.92
N ASN A 93 -6.22 15.76 12.75
CA ASN A 93 -4.87 15.75 13.33
C ASN A 93 -4.11 14.40 13.19
N LYS A 94 -3.46 14.23 12.03
CA LYS A 94 -2.66 13.04 11.67
C LYS A 94 -1.21 13.27 12.08
N ALA A 95 -0.87 13.00 13.34
CA ALA A 95 0.48 13.24 13.84
C ALA A 95 1.31 11.95 13.75
N CYS A 96 2.58 12.12 13.38
CA CYS A 96 3.56 11.04 13.32
C CYS A 96 4.94 11.61 13.66
N TRP A 97 5.63 11.04 14.63
CA TRP A 97 6.95 11.53 15.05
C TRP A 97 7.83 10.41 15.62
N ALA A 98 9.14 10.63 15.52
CA ALA A 98 10.15 9.73 16.05
C ALA A 98 10.30 9.89 17.58
N GLU A 99 10.54 8.77 18.26
CA GLU A 99 10.89 8.73 19.68
C GLU A 99 12.38 8.40 19.86
N PRO A 100 12.98 8.71 21.04
CA PRO A 100 14.40 8.49 21.29
C PRO A 100 14.86 7.02 21.19
N ASP A 101 13.94 6.07 21.37
CA ASP A 101 14.21 4.62 21.24
C ASP A 101 14.21 4.13 19.79
N GLY A 102 14.00 5.03 18.82
CA GLY A 102 13.92 4.70 17.40
C GLY A 102 12.58 4.12 16.97
N SER A 103 11.61 4.00 17.88
CA SER A 103 10.20 3.78 17.53
C SER A 103 9.55 5.09 17.08
N TYR A 104 8.40 5.00 16.43
CA TYR A 104 7.62 6.16 16.05
C TYR A 104 6.29 6.13 16.79
N LYS A 105 5.73 7.27 17.13
CA LYS A 105 4.33 7.37 17.57
C LYS A 105 3.51 7.96 16.44
N VAL A 106 2.37 7.34 16.20
CA VAL A 106 1.31 7.87 15.36
C VAL A 106 0.09 8.07 16.23
N ASP A 107 -0.58 9.21 16.06
CA ASP A 107 -1.92 9.35 16.58
C ASP A 107 -2.83 10.07 15.60
N ILE A 108 -4.12 9.81 15.78
CA ILE A 108 -5.19 10.44 15.04
C ILE A 108 -6.31 10.86 15.97
N THR A 109 -7.02 11.92 15.61
CA THR A 109 -8.20 12.40 16.32
C THR A 109 -9.45 12.10 15.51
N THR A 110 -10.45 11.48 16.12
CA THR A 110 -11.74 11.19 15.49
C THR A 110 -12.85 11.23 16.54
N PHE A 111 -14.08 10.87 16.19
CA PHE A 111 -15.23 10.95 17.09
C PHE A 111 -14.99 10.19 18.41
N GLU A 112 -15.73 10.57 19.44
CA GLU A 112 -15.78 9.81 20.68
C GLU A 112 -16.74 8.61 20.55
N GLY A 113 -16.46 7.54 21.30
CA GLY A 113 -17.27 6.32 21.32
C GLY A 113 -16.88 5.30 20.25
N SER A 114 -17.72 4.27 20.10
CA SER A 114 -17.47 3.11 19.22
C SER A 114 -17.26 3.52 17.77
N HIS A 115 -18.08 4.43 17.25
CA HIS A 115 -17.94 4.87 15.86
C HIS A 115 -16.57 5.50 15.57
N GLY A 116 -16.03 6.30 16.49
CA GLY A 116 -14.70 6.84 16.34
C GLY A 116 -13.60 5.79 16.46
N HIS A 117 -13.78 4.80 17.34
CA HIS A 117 -12.86 3.67 17.42
C HIS A 117 -12.82 2.86 16.12
N ASP A 118 -13.97 2.60 15.50
CA ASP A 118 -14.06 1.90 14.22
C ASP A 118 -13.35 2.69 13.11
N LEU A 119 -13.57 4.02 13.05
CA LEU A 119 -12.84 4.90 12.13
C LEU A 119 -11.32 4.88 12.36
N TYR A 120 -10.88 4.78 13.62
CA TYR A 120 -9.47 4.66 13.96
C TYR A 120 -8.85 3.37 13.39
N LEU A 121 -9.55 2.25 13.53
CA LEU A 121 -9.12 0.96 13.02
C LEU A 121 -9.09 0.95 11.48
N ASP A 122 -10.16 1.42 10.85
CA ASP A 122 -10.28 1.48 9.39
C ASP A 122 -9.21 2.38 8.76
N PHE A 123 -8.96 3.55 9.36
CA PHE A 123 -7.92 4.47 8.89
C PHE A 123 -6.53 3.83 8.90
N HIS A 124 -6.17 3.18 10.01
CA HIS A 124 -4.87 2.51 10.10
C HIS A 124 -4.78 1.29 9.20
N GLN A 125 -5.87 0.51 9.08
CA GLN A 125 -5.91 -0.62 8.17
C GLN A 125 -5.69 -0.18 6.72
N GLN A 126 -6.26 0.95 6.30
CA GLN A 126 -6.00 1.53 4.99
C GLN A 126 -4.52 1.94 4.83
N ASN A 127 -3.94 2.60 5.82
CA ASN A 127 -2.52 2.98 5.79
C ASN A 127 -1.58 1.77 5.70
N PHE A 128 -1.86 0.69 6.44
CA PHE A 128 -1.09 -0.55 6.32
C PHE A 128 -1.24 -1.18 4.94
N ASN A 129 -2.42 -1.12 4.33
CA ASN A 129 -2.62 -1.63 2.98
C ASN A 129 -1.83 -0.81 1.96
N SER A 130 -1.84 0.53 2.05
CA SER A 130 -1.00 1.39 1.20
C SER A 130 0.50 1.14 1.42
N TRP A 131 0.92 0.99 2.67
CA TRP A 131 2.32 0.71 3.00
C TRP A 131 2.75 -0.66 2.47
N ARG A 132 1.91 -1.69 2.62
CA ARG A 132 2.16 -3.03 2.07
C ARG A 132 2.23 -2.99 0.54
N GLY A 133 1.31 -2.28 -0.12
CA GLY A 133 1.33 -2.11 -1.58
C GLY A 133 2.57 -1.37 -2.09
N THR A 134 3.17 -0.51 -1.25
CA THR A 134 4.39 0.24 -1.61
C THR A 134 5.67 -0.57 -1.38
N THR A 135 5.69 -1.40 -0.33
CA THR A 135 6.93 -2.00 0.17
C THR A 135 7.04 -3.51 -0.04
N ASN A 136 5.90 -4.19 -0.21
CA ASN A 136 5.77 -5.64 -0.16
C ASN A 136 6.32 -6.29 1.14
N CYS A 137 6.42 -5.52 2.22
CA CYS A 137 6.84 -5.97 3.55
C CYS A 137 5.65 -6.49 4.38
N ASP A 138 5.94 -7.20 5.47
CA ASP A 138 4.91 -7.69 6.40
C ASP A 138 4.40 -6.62 7.36
N VAL A 139 3.17 -6.83 7.85
CA VAL A 139 2.51 -5.94 8.82
C VAL A 139 2.00 -6.77 9.99
N ASP A 140 2.34 -6.37 11.21
CA ASP A 140 1.73 -6.88 12.44
C ASP A 140 0.99 -5.75 13.16
N ASN A 141 -0.34 -5.72 13.04
CA ASN A 141 -1.22 -4.74 13.68
C ASN A 141 -2.23 -5.39 14.64
N ARG A 142 -1.96 -6.61 15.12
CA ARG A 142 -2.90 -7.38 15.96
C ARG A 142 -3.08 -6.80 17.36
N ASN A 143 -2.16 -5.94 17.79
CA ASN A 143 -2.16 -5.31 19.11
C ASN A 143 -2.67 -3.86 19.09
N MET A 144 -3.37 -3.46 18.03
CA MET A 144 -3.94 -2.11 17.87
C MET A 144 -5.33 -1.96 18.48
#